data_AF-A0A9D5YB79-F1
#
_entry.id   AF-A0A9D5YB79-F1
#
_cell.length_a   1.000
_cell.length_b   1.000
_cell.length_c   1.000
_cell.angle_alpha   90.00
_cell.angle_beta   90.00
_cell.angle_gamma   90.00
#
_symmetry.space_group_name_H-M   'P 1'
#
loop_
_entity.id
_entity.type
_entity.pdbx_description
1 polymer ?
#
loop_
_entity_poly.entity_id
_entity_poly.type
_entity_poly.pdbx_seq_one_letter_code
_entity_poly.pdbx_strand_id
1 'polypeptide(L)'
;MLCVIFSLPVSAAAVTPTDVDPSRPVANFTVCEGVPSNVEIPEFYMEVGNAMSLYVFMTADGKVYKRIYGDVDGIYGWYEAVGSSNTVYADTPMVDTNKDREIYYASPWKASDALPLTQNYAGILPPEEGVSALDTFLGVPVRTFALVSVGIVFILCIFILSSASSYSKRRGRR
;
A
#
# COMPACT_ATOMS: atom_id res chain seq x y z
N MET A 1 -2.92 34.66 64.69
CA MET A 1 -3.68 34.66 63.43
C MET A 1 -3.17 33.49 62.60
N LEU A 2 -3.86 32.35 62.66
CA LEU A 2 -3.40 31.08 62.11
C LEU A 2 -4.05 30.89 60.72
N CYS A 3 -3.24 30.85 59.66
CA CYS A 3 -3.73 30.70 58.29
C CYS A 3 -3.84 29.20 57.97
N VAL A 4 -5.06 28.66 57.95
CA VAL A 4 -5.33 27.27 57.59
C VAL A 4 -5.43 27.18 56.07
N ILE A 5 -4.47 26.53 55.43
CA ILE A 5 -4.48 26.26 53.99
C ILE A 5 -5.28 24.98 53.77
N PHE A 6 -6.48 25.10 53.18
CA PHE A 6 -7.27 23.96 52.72
C PHE A 6 -6.76 23.49 51.35
N SER A 7 -6.02 22.38 51.31
CA SER A 7 -5.77 21.64 50.08
C SER A 7 -7.05 20.91 49.66
N LEU A 8 -7.65 21.33 48.55
CA LEU A 8 -8.71 20.54 47.92
C LEU A 8 -8.09 19.34 47.19
N PRO A 9 -8.67 18.14 47.30
CA PRO A 9 -8.22 17.00 46.52
C PRO A 9 -8.54 17.25 45.04
N VAL A 10 -7.49 17.31 44.21
CA VAL A 10 -7.63 17.24 42.75
C VAL A 10 -8.10 15.83 42.42
N SER A 11 -9.39 15.68 42.12
CA SER A 11 -9.94 14.43 41.63
C SER A 11 -9.50 14.28 40.18
N ALA A 12 -8.43 13.50 39.95
CA ALA A 12 -8.05 13.07 38.62
C ALA A 12 -9.20 12.20 38.07
N ALA A 13 -9.99 12.74 37.15
CA ALA A 13 -10.96 11.96 36.42
C ALA A 13 -10.19 10.84 35.71
N ALA A 14 -10.47 9.59 36.09
CA ALA A 14 -9.94 8.43 35.40
C ALA A 14 -10.39 8.53 33.94
N VAL A 15 -9.43 8.76 33.04
CA VAL A 15 -9.66 8.65 31.61
C VAL A 15 -10.03 7.19 31.39
N THR A 16 -11.32 6.92 31.19
CA THR A 16 -11.78 5.60 30.78
C THR A 16 -11.10 5.29 29.45
N PRO A 17 -10.40 4.15 29.31
CA PRO A 17 -9.81 3.79 28.03
C PRO A 17 -10.94 3.78 27.01
N THR A 18 -10.89 4.71 26.06
CA THR A 18 -11.80 4.71 24.93
C THR A 18 -11.62 3.35 24.25
N ASP A 19 -12.73 2.65 24.00
CA ASP A 19 -12.73 1.37 23.29
C ASP A 19 -12.21 1.62 21.87
N VAL A 20 -10.89 1.51 21.69
CA VAL A 20 -10.24 1.70 20.40
C VAL A 20 -10.54 0.45 19.60
N ASP A 21 -11.41 0.62 18.60
CA ASP A 21 -11.71 -0.44 17.63
C ASP A 21 -10.43 -0.81 16.88
N PRO A 22 -9.85 -2.00 17.10
CA PRO A 22 -8.56 -2.39 16.52
C PRO A 22 -8.64 -2.57 15.01
N SER A 23 -9.85 -2.56 14.43
CA SER A 23 -10.06 -2.61 12.98
C SER A 23 -10.00 -1.24 12.30
N ARG A 24 -9.92 -0.15 13.07
CA ARG A 24 -9.87 1.21 12.50
C ARG A 24 -8.43 1.65 12.21
N PRO A 25 -8.17 2.19 11.01
CA PRO A 25 -6.87 2.76 10.69
C PRO A 25 -6.50 3.86 11.68
N VAL A 26 -5.21 4.03 11.98
CA VAL A 26 -4.74 5.14 12.83
C VAL A 26 -5.11 6.43 12.13
N ALA A 27 -5.86 7.30 12.79
CA ALA A 27 -6.16 8.62 12.23
C ALA A 27 -4.88 9.49 12.08
N ASN A 28 -3.82 9.18 12.84
CA ASN A 28 -2.60 9.96 12.93
C ASN A 28 -1.37 9.29 12.29
N PHE A 29 -1.50 8.13 11.64
CA PHE A 29 -0.34 7.52 11.00
C PHE A 29 0.04 8.30 9.75
N THR A 30 1.26 8.85 9.76
CA THR A 30 1.81 9.59 8.63
C THR A 30 2.93 8.75 8.01
N VAL A 31 2.71 8.31 6.77
CA VAL A 31 3.74 7.64 5.98
C VAL A 31 4.86 8.64 5.67
N CYS A 32 6.11 8.28 5.94
CA CYS A 32 7.24 9.13 5.58
C CYS A 32 7.50 9.07 4.07
N GLU A 33 7.89 10.20 3.45
CA GLU A 33 8.40 10.26 2.08
C GLU A 33 9.83 9.70 2.00
N GLY A 34 9.97 8.43 2.35
CA GLY A 34 11.24 7.69 2.40
C GLY A 34 11.76 7.47 3.82
N VAL A 35 12.71 6.55 3.91
CA VAL A 35 13.43 6.28 5.15
C VAL A 35 14.59 7.28 5.26
N PRO A 36 14.70 8.03 6.38
CA PRO A 36 15.81 8.94 6.59
C PRO A 36 17.17 8.22 6.50
N SER A 37 18.18 8.86 5.91
CA SER A 37 19.50 8.25 5.69
C SER A 37 20.25 7.81 6.97
N ASN A 38 19.84 8.30 8.14
CA ASN A 38 20.40 7.94 9.44
C ASN A 38 19.74 6.70 10.06
N VAL A 39 18.70 6.15 9.43
CA VAL A 39 17.99 4.96 9.88
C VAL A 39 18.56 3.75 9.15
N GLU A 40 19.00 2.75 9.90
CA GLU A 40 19.44 1.48 9.33
C GLU A 40 18.25 0.73 8.75
N ILE A 41 18.28 0.50 7.44
CA ILE A 41 17.36 -0.40 6.77
C ILE A 41 17.96 -1.81 6.85
N PRO A 42 17.27 -2.78 7.47
CA PRO A 42 17.78 -4.14 7.53
C PRO A 42 18.05 -4.70 6.12
N GLU A 43 19.21 -5.33 5.93
CA GLU A 43 19.65 -5.84 4.61
C GLU A 43 18.70 -6.85 3.96
N PHE A 44 17.86 -7.52 4.77
CA PHE A 44 16.90 -8.52 4.34
C PHE A 44 15.52 -7.93 3.99
N TYR A 45 15.33 -6.63 4.19
CA TYR A 45 14.16 -5.93 3.70
C TYR A 45 14.33 -5.59 2.21
N MET A 46 13.26 -5.79 1.45
CA MET A 46 13.17 -5.43 0.04
C MET A 46 12.15 -4.30 -0.11
N GLU A 47 12.55 -3.20 -0.73
CA GLU A 47 11.64 -2.09 -1.04
C GLU A 47 10.61 -2.53 -2.09
N VAL A 48 9.34 -2.19 -1.90
CA VAL A 48 8.25 -2.59 -2.80
C VAL A 48 7.77 -1.39 -3.62
N GLY A 49 8.14 -1.40 -4.89
CA GLY A 49 7.72 -0.41 -5.87
C GLY A 49 8.34 0.97 -5.63
N ASN A 50 7.71 2.00 -6.18
CA ASN A 50 8.11 3.40 -5.94
C ASN A 50 7.42 3.99 -4.70
N ALA A 51 6.75 3.15 -3.89
CA ALA A 51 6.05 3.58 -2.70
C ALA A 51 7.08 3.85 -1.60
N MET A 52 7.43 5.13 -1.46
CA MET A 52 8.41 5.60 -0.50
C MET A 52 8.04 5.09 0.90
N SER A 53 8.91 4.28 1.50
CA SER A 53 8.81 3.69 2.84
C SER A 53 8.10 2.34 3.00
N LEU A 54 7.66 1.65 1.93
CA LEU A 54 7.12 0.28 2.04
C LEU A 54 8.19 -0.78 1.75
N TYR A 55 8.39 -1.68 2.70
CA TYR A 55 9.36 -2.77 2.64
C TYR A 55 8.69 -4.11 2.93
N VAL A 56 9.26 -5.18 2.39
CA VAL A 56 8.83 -6.54 2.66
C VAL A 56 10.01 -7.45 2.93
N PHE A 57 9.78 -8.48 3.73
CA PHE A 57 10.65 -9.65 3.76
C PHE A 57 9.79 -10.91 3.72
N MET A 58 10.39 -12.02 3.32
CA MET A 58 9.71 -13.31 3.18
C MET A 58 10.45 -14.37 3.98
N THR A 59 9.71 -15.26 4.64
CA THR A 59 10.23 -16.44 5.35
C THR A 59 10.24 -17.67 4.46
N ALA A 60 10.92 -18.75 4.88
CA ALA A 60 11.04 -20.03 4.14
C ALA A 60 9.69 -20.64 3.74
N ASP A 61 8.67 -20.48 4.57
CA ASP A 61 7.33 -20.98 4.33
C ASP A 61 6.55 -20.15 3.30
N GLY A 62 7.17 -19.12 2.72
CA GLY A 62 6.57 -18.21 1.75
C GLY A 62 5.71 -17.12 2.39
N LYS A 63 5.69 -17.01 3.72
CA LYS A 63 4.93 -15.95 4.39
C LYS A 63 5.63 -14.60 4.17
N VAL A 64 4.84 -13.62 3.72
CA VAL A 64 5.31 -12.26 3.45
C VAL A 64 4.95 -11.35 4.62
N TYR A 65 5.95 -10.64 5.12
CA TYR A 65 5.80 -9.63 6.16
C TYR A 65 5.98 -8.25 5.54
N LYS A 66 5.00 -7.37 5.72
CA LYS A 66 5.03 -6.00 5.23
C LYS A 66 5.38 -5.04 6.36
N ARG A 67 6.32 -4.14 6.09
CA ARG A 67 6.82 -3.15 7.02
C ARG A 67 6.76 -1.79 6.36
N ILE A 68 6.26 -0.81 7.10
CA ILE A 68 6.21 0.57 6.64
C ILE A 68 6.96 1.43 7.64
N TYR A 69 7.80 2.32 7.13
CA TYR A 69 8.46 3.33 7.96
C TYR A 69 7.59 4.58 8.00
N GLY A 70 7.28 5.05 9.20
CA GLY A 70 6.35 6.16 9.39
C GLY A 70 6.44 6.78 10.78
N ASP A 71 5.54 7.73 11.02
CA ASP A 71 5.34 8.39 12.30
C ASP A 71 3.98 8.00 12.90
N VAL A 72 3.98 7.61 14.18
CA VAL A 72 2.77 7.49 15.00
C VAL A 72 2.95 8.39 16.22
N ASP A 73 2.14 9.46 16.29
CA ASP A 73 2.12 10.42 17.40
C ASP A 73 3.51 11.00 17.75
N GLY A 74 4.31 11.31 16.72
CA GLY A 74 5.66 11.89 16.87
C GLY A 74 6.77 10.87 17.10
N ILE A 75 6.43 9.56 17.09
CA ILE A 75 7.39 8.47 17.20
C ILE A 75 7.61 7.90 15.80
N TYR A 76 8.84 8.06 15.31
CA TYR A 76 9.26 7.48 14.04
C TYR A 76 9.76 6.05 14.22
N GLY A 77 9.32 5.13 13.36
CA GLY A 77 9.72 3.75 13.45
C GLY A 77 9.18 2.85 12.34
N TRP A 78 9.50 1.57 12.47
CA TRP A 78 8.95 0.51 11.61
C TRP A 78 7.64 0.00 12.19
N TYR A 79 6.61 -0.10 11.35
CA TYR A 79 5.29 -0.60 11.73
C TYR A 79 4.85 -1.72 10.79
N GLU A 80 4.02 -2.62 11.30
CA GLU A 80 3.40 -3.64 10.48
C GLU A 80 2.30 -3.01 9.62
N ALA A 81 2.41 -3.19 8.30
CA ALA A 81 1.37 -2.77 7.37
C ALA A 81 0.35 -3.90 7.20
N VAL A 82 -0.94 -3.59 7.38
CA VAL A 82 -2.02 -4.56 7.26
C VAL A 82 -2.73 -4.43 5.91
N GLY A 83 -3.06 -5.58 5.32
CA GLY A 83 -3.83 -5.68 4.08
C GLY A 83 -3.04 -5.22 2.84
N SER A 84 -3.79 -4.72 1.85
CA SER A 84 -3.26 -4.17 0.60
C SER A 84 -2.97 -2.66 0.65
N SER A 85 -3.47 -1.96 1.67
CA SER A 85 -3.66 -0.50 1.64
C SER A 85 -2.57 0.33 2.34
N ASN A 86 -1.37 -0.21 2.55
CA ASN A 86 -0.26 0.48 3.26
C ASN A 86 -0.70 1.11 4.59
N THR A 87 -1.65 0.46 5.27
CA THR A 87 -2.32 0.99 6.45
C THR A 87 -1.73 0.40 7.72
N VAL A 88 -1.60 1.23 8.75
CA VAL A 88 -1.21 0.83 10.12
C VAL A 88 -2.41 1.04 11.04
N TYR A 89 -2.62 0.14 12.01
CA TYR A 89 -3.70 0.24 13.01
C TYR A 89 -3.24 0.95 14.27
N ALA A 90 -4.18 1.62 14.97
CA ALA A 90 -3.89 2.60 16.02
C ALA A 90 -3.02 2.03 17.14
N ASP A 91 -3.22 0.75 17.46
CA ASP A 91 -2.51 0.06 18.53
C ASP A 91 -1.37 -0.83 18.01
N THR A 92 -0.93 -0.63 16.76
CA THR A 92 0.16 -1.42 16.20
C THR A 92 1.46 -1.03 16.90
N PRO A 93 2.08 -1.95 17.66
CA PRO A 93 3.35 -1.64 18.30
C PRO A 93 4.43 -1.41 17.23
N MET A 94 5.40 -0.55 17.56
CA MET A 94 6.61 -0.43 16.75
C MET A 94 7.29 -1.80 16.66
N VAL A 95 7.66 -2.18 15.44
CA VAL A 95 8.29 -3.46 15.13
C VAL A 95 9.75 -3.43 15.57
N ASP A 96 10.16 -4.48 16.28
CA ASP A 96 11.56 -4.74 16.60
C ASP A 96 12.22 -5.43 15.40
N THR A 97 13.08 -4.70 14.69
CA THR A 97 13.78 -5.21 13.50
C THR A 97 14.74 -6.37 13.83
N ASN A 98 15.17 -6.52 15.09
CA ASN A 98 15.96 -7.68 15.50
C ASN A 98 15.10 -8.95 15.59
N LYS A 99 13.83 -8.84 16.00
CA LYS A 99 12.90 -9.98 15.95
C LYS A 99 12.59 -10.37 14.51
N ASP A 100 12.40 -9.40 13.62
CA ASP A 100 12.25 -9.68 12.19
C ASP A 100 13.49 -10.37 11.62
N ARG A 101 14.69 -9.96 12.06
CA ARG A 101 15.97 -10.60 11.70
C ARG A 101 16.03 -12.04 12.18
N GLU A 102 15.64 -12.32 13.42
CA GLU A 102 15.55 -13.68 13.97
C GLU A 102 14.56 -14.53 13.17
N ILE A 103 13.39 -14.00 12.83
CA ILE A 103 12.39 -14.68 11.99
C ILE A 103 12.98 -15.00 10.61
N TYR A 104 13.65 -14.04 9.98
CA TYR A 104 14.27 -14.21 8.68
C TYR A 104 15.41 -15.24 8.70
N TYR A 105 16.27 -15.25 9.70
CA TYR A 105 17.40 -16.19 9.78
C TYR A 105 17.06 -17.56 10.40
N ALA A 106 15.98 -17.68 11.16
CA ALA A 106 15.45 -18.97 11.61
C ALA A 106 14.87 -19.79 10.44
N SER A 107 14.58 -19.12 9.33
CA SER A 107 14.18 -19.72 8.06
C SER A 107 15.28 -20.66 7.52
N PRO A 108 15.00 -21.96 7.27
CA PRO A 108 15.96 -22.86 6.63
C PRO A 108 16.27 -22.48 5.17
N TRP A 109 15.52 -21.53 4.61
CA TRP A 109 15.66 -21.05 3.24
C TRP A 109 16.20 -19.62 3.27
N LYS A 110 17.30 -19.37 2.55
CA LYS A 110 17.87 -18.02 2.42
C LYS A 110 17.30 -17.37 1.17
N ALA A 111 16.91 -16.09 1.25
CA ALA A 111 16.38 -15.39 0.08
C ALA A 111 17.39 -15.30 -1.09
N SER A 112 18.68 -15.54 -0.83
CA SER A 112 19.71 -15.71 -1.87
C SER A 112 19.45 -16.90 -2.81
N ASP A 113 18.67 -17.89 -2.37
CA ASP A 113 18.28 -19.06 -3.15
C ASP A 113 16.96 -18.83 -3.91
N ALA A 114 16.25 -17.75 -3.57
CA ALA A 114 15.12 -17.26 -4.34
C ALA A 114 15.64 -16.58 -5.61
N LEU A 115 15.20 -17.06 -6.77
CA LEU A 115 15.34 -16.33 -8.04
C LEU A 115 15.02 -14.84 -7.82
N PRO A 116 15.74 -13.90 -8.45
CA PRO A 116 15.65 -12.48 -8.15
C PRO A 116 14.19 -12.00 -8.17
N LEU A 117 13.63 -11.84 -6.96
CA LEU A 117 12.26 -11.40 -6.71
C LEU A 117 12.04 -9.95 -7.16
N THR A 118 13.13 -9.24 -7.50
CA THR A 118 13.17 -7.83 -7.90
C THR A 118 12.45 -7.54 -9.23
N GLN A 119 12.14 -8.53 -10.07
CA GLN A 119 11.42 -8.29 -11.33
C GLN A 119 9.94 -8.69 -11.34
N ASN A 120 9.46 -9.49 -10.39
CA ASN A 120 8.09 -10.04 -10.44
C ASN A 120 7.21 -9.76 -9.22
N TYR A 121 7.65 -8.97 -8.25
CA TYR A 121 6.79 -8.62 -7.11
C TYR A 121 5.52 -7.84 -7.50
N ALA A 122 5.48 -7.22 -8.68
CA ALA A 122 4.26 -6.65 -9.24
C ALA A 122 3.13 -7.68 -9.47
N GLY A 123 3.43 -9.00 -9.46
CA GLY A 123 2.46 -10.06 -9.74
C GLY A 123 2.32 -11.16 -8.67
N ILE A 124 3.06 -11.09 -7.55
CA ILE A 124 3.08 -12.16 -6.50
C ILE A 124 2.36 -11.72 -5.21
N LEU A 125 1.70 -10.57 -5.18
CA LEU A 125 0.68 -10.35 -4.15
C LEU A 125 -0.38 -11.45 -4.30
N PRO A 126 -0.75 -12.17 -3.22
CA PRO A 126 -1.75 -13.23 -3.31
C PRO A 126 -3.02 -12.66 -3.97
N PRO A 127 -3.62 -13.35 -4.96
CA PRO A 127 -4.78 -12.87 -5.72
C PRO A 127 -6.07 -12.73 -4.90
N GLU A 128 -5.99 -12.82 -3.57
CA GLU A 128 -7.11 -12.79 -2.63
C GLU A 128 -7.72 -11.38 -2.50
N GLU A 129 -7.05 -10.33 -2.97
CA GLU A 129 -7.69 -9.05 -3.29
C GLU A 129 -7.58 -8.80 -4.80
N GLY A 130 -8.56 -9.33 -5.54
CA GLY A 130 -8.69 -9.24 -7.00
C GLY A 130 -8.92 -7.83 -7.55
N VAL A 131 -8.03 -6.90 -7.24
CA VAL A 131 -7.85 -5.65 -7.97
C VAL A 131 -6.47 -5.73 -8.59
N SER A 132 -6.45 -6.07 -9.87
CA SER A 132 -5.27 -5.97 -10.71
C SER A 132 -4.62 -4.60 -10.47
N ALA A 133 -3.33 -4.55 -10.16
CA ALA A 133 -2.58 -3.29 -10.03
C ALA A 133 -2.67 -2.39 -11.30
N LEU A 134 -3.15 -2.95 -12.42
CA LEU A 134 -3.52 -2.24 -13.64
C LEU A 134 -4.86 -1.46 -13.55
N ASP A 135 -5.78 -1.80 -12.65
CA ASP A 135 -7.04 -1.07 -12.46
C ASP A 135 -6.83 0.25 -11.69
N THR A 136 -5.86 0.30 -10.79
CA THR A 136 -5.62 1.50 -9.95
C THR A 136 -4.86 2.60 -10.70
N PHE A 137 -4.07 2.26 -11.73
CA PHE A 137 -3.25 3.25 -12.44
C PHE A 137 -4.06 4.16 -13.38
N LEU A 138 -5.30 3.79 -13.73
CA LEU A 138 -6.17 4.59 -14.62
C LEU A 138 -7.57 4.86 -14.05
N GLY A 139 -7.93 4.33 -12.88
CA GLY A 139 -9.25 4.57 -12.27
C GLY A 139 -10.44 4.10 -13.12
N VAL A 140 -10.19 3.25 -14.11
CA VAL A 140 -11.20 2.73 -15.04
C VAL A 140 -11.10 1.21 -15.00
N PRO A 141 -12.13 0.48 -14.56
CA PRO A 141 -12.08 -0.97 -14.48
C PRO A 141 -11.79 -1.53 -15.87
N VAL A 142 -10.86 -2.48 -15.99
CA VAL A 142 -10.38 -3.09 -17.26
C VAL A 142 -11.52 -3.61 -18.16
N ARG A 143 -12.67 -3.98 -17.59
CA ARG A 143 -13.88 -4.31 -18.37
C ARG A 143 -14.40 -3.15 -19.24
N THR A 144 -14.15 -1.92 -18.83
CA THR A 144 -14.47 -0.71 -19.60
C THR A 144 -13.50 -0.52 -20.75
N PHE A 145 -12.21 -0.86 -20.59
CA PHE A 145 -11.22 -0.71 -21.65
C PHE A 145 -11.54 -1.58 -22.87
N ALA A 146 -11.98 -2.83 -22.66
CA ALA A 146 -12.41 -3.68 -23.76
C ALA A 146 -13.63 -3.12 -24.51
N LEU A 147 -14.59 -2.53 -23.79
CA LEU A 147 -15.77 -1.91 -24.41
C LEU A 147 -15.44 -0.60 -25.12
N VAL A 148 -14.54 0.21 -24.55
CA VAL A 148 -14.10 1.48 -25.14
C VAL A 148 -13.26 1.24 -26.39
N SER A 149 -12.33 0.27 -26.37
CA SER A 149 -11.53 -0.05 -27.56
C SER A 149 -12.39 -0.61 -28.70
N VAL A 150 -13.36 -1.48 -28.38
CA VAL A 150 -14.30 -1.99 -29.39
C VAL A 150 -15.20 -0.88 -29.92
N GLY A 151 -15.69 0.02 -29.05
CA GLY A 151 -16.50 1.17 -29.43
C GLY A 151 -15.76 2.15 -30.36
N ILE A 152 -14.49 2.48 -30.05
CA ILE A 152 -13.68 3.38 -30.88
C ILE A 152 -13.41 2.78 -32.26
N VAL A 153 -13.06 1.49 -32.33
CA VAL A 153 -12.85 0.79 -33.61
C VAL A 153 -14.14 0.76 -34.43
N PHE A 154 -15.29 0.53 -33.78
CA PHE A 154 -16.58 0.50 -34.47
C PHE A 154 -16.98 1.87 -35.04
N ILE A 155 -16.75 2.96 -34.29
CA ILE A 155 -17.00 4.33 -34.75
C ILE A 155 -16.08 4.70 -35.93
N LEU A 156 -14.79 4.33 -35.86
CA LEU A 156 -13.84 4.53 -36.97
C LEU A 156 -14.28 3.77 -38.23
N CYS A 157 -14.73 2.52 -38.09
CA CYS A 157 -15.25 1.73 -39.21
C CYS A 157 -16.48 2.40 -39.86
N ILE A 158 -17.43 2.91 -39.07
CA ILE A 158 -18.60 3.63 -39.58
C ILE A 158 -18.17 4.89 -40.36
N PHE A 159 -17.19 5.62 -39.85
CA PHE A 159 -16.71 6.86 -40.48
C PHE A 159 -16.01 6.60 -41.82
N ILE A 160 -15.18 5.54 -41.88
CA ILE A 160 -14.51 5.12 -43.12
C ILE A 160 -15.54 4.67 -44.17
N LEU A 161 -16.52 3.86 -43.78
CA LEU A 161 -17.58 3.39 -44.70
C LEU A 161 -18.45 4.53 -45.24
N SER A 162 -18.78 5.51 -44.39
CA SER A 162 -19.56 6.70 -44.79
C SER A 162 -18.79 7.59 -45.77
N SER A 163 -17.48 7.70 -45.59
CA SER A 163 -16.59 8.46 -46.48
C SER A 163 -16.46 7.80 -47.86
N ALA A 164 -16.39 6.48 -47.91
CA ALA A 164 -16.32 5.72 -49.16
C ALA A 164 -17.61 5.84 -50.00
N SER A 165 -18.78 5.84 -49.36
CA SER A 165 -20.08 6.03 -50.04
C SER A 165 -20.19 7.41 -50.70
N SER A 166 -19.69 8.46 -50.04
CA SER A 166 -19.68 9.82 -50.61
C SER A 166 -18.74 9.97 -51.81
N TYR A 167 -17.67 9.18 -51.87
CA TYR A 167 -16.71 9.22 -52.98
C TYR A 167 -17.27 8.62 -54.28
N SER A 168 -18.13 7.60 -54.18
CA SER A 168 -18.77 6.94 -55.34
C SER A 168 -19.69 7.90 -56.11
N LYS A 169 -20.43 8.78 -55.41
CA LYS A 169 -21.41 9.68 -56.04
C LYS A 169 -20.81 10.80 -56.90
N ARG A 170 -19.50 11.09 -56.76
CA ARG A 170 -18.83 12.16 -57.53
C ARG A 170 -18.17 11.69 -58.82
N ARG A 171 -18.08 10.38 -59.08
CA ARG A 171 -17.41 9.85 -60.29
C ARG A 171 -18.33 9.67 -61.51
N GLY A 172 -19.64 9.87 -61.36
CA GLY A 172 -20.65 9.73 -62.43
C GLY A 172 -21.07 11.02 -63.13
N ARG A 173 -20.38 12.15 -62.89
CA ARG A 173 -20.57 13.41 -63.65
C ARG A 173 -19.26 13.82 -64.32
N ARG A 174 -18.82 13.01 -65.28
CA ARG A 174 -17.96 13.43 -66.38
C ARG A 174 -18.42 12.70 -67.63
#